data_AF-A0A928VUG4-F1
#
_entry.id   AF-A0A928VUG4-F1
#
_cell.length_a   1.000
_cell.length_b   1.000
_cell.length_c   1.000
_cell.angle_alpha   90.00
_cell.angle_beta   90.00
_cell.angle_gamma   90.00
#
_symmetry.space_group_name_H-M   'P 1'
#
loop_
_entity.id
_entity.type
_entity.pdbx_description
1 polymer ?
#
loop_
_entity_poly.entity_id
_entity_poly.type
_entity_poly.pdbx_seq_one_letter_code
_entity_poly.pdbx_strand_id
1 'polypeptide(L)' 'IELGLWDRQCDRRQLALIEKTQLPTQVPNRLAVDDILAALQSDKKVKGGIVRFVLPTQIGTAIVSDRVSAQVIRNILA' A
#
# COMPACT_ATOMS: atom_id res chain seq x y z
N ILE A 1 6.30 6.85 -0.37
CA ILE A 1 7.38 7.45 -1.21
C ILE A 1 6.85 7.85 -2.57
N GLU A 2 6.32 6.93 -3.39
CA GLU A 2 5.82 7.22 -4.76
C GLU A 2 4.79 8.35 -4.86
N LEU A 3 3.87 8.45 -3.90
CA LEU A 3 2.85 9.51 -3.88
C LEU A 3 3.30 10.78 -3.15
N GLY A 4 4.56 10.87 -2.70
CA GLY A 4 5.08 12.02 -1.94
C GLY A 4 4.49 12.20 -0.54
N LEU A 5 3.63 11.29 -0.07
CA LEU A 5 2.96 11.39 1.23
C LEU A 5 3.76 10.82 2.40
N TRP A 6 4.77 9.98 2.13
CA TRP A 6 5.60 9.32 3.15
C TRP A 6 7.07 9.47 2.77
N ASP A 7 7.87 10.00 3.69
CA ASP A 7 9.29 10.27 3.46
C ASP A 7 10.17 9.02 3.62
N ARG A 8 11.40 9.07 3.09
CA ARG A 8 12.34 7.94 3.09
C ARG A 8 12.82 7.55 4.48
N GLN A 9 12.92 8.50 5.41
CA GLN A 9 13.38 8.19 6.76
C GLN A 9 12.30 7.43 7.53
N CYS A 10 11.05 7.85 7.41
CA CYS A 10 9.91 7.14 7.99
C CYS A 10 9.70 5.76 7.36
N ASP A 11 9.86 5.63 6.04
CA ASP A 11 9.83 4.35 5.33
C ASP A 11 10.85 3.35 5.89
N ARG A 12 12.12 3.75 5.98
CA ARG A 12 13.19 2.93 6.57
C ARG A 12 12.92 2.53 8.01
N ARG A 13 12.41 3.47 8.83
CA ARG A 13 12.08 3.20 10.24
C ARG A 13 10.95 2.19 10.36
N GLN A 14 9.93 2.30 9.53
CA GLN A 14 8.80 1.38 9.50
C GLN A 14 9.26 -0.02 9.09
N LEU A 15 10.05 -0.14 8.01
CA LEU A 15 10.56 -1.42 7.54
C LEU A 15 11.42 -2.10 8.61
N ALA A 16 12.39 -1.38 9.19
CA ALA A 16 13.27 -1.93 10.22
C ALA A 16 12.50 -2.42 11.46
N LEU A 17 11.39 -1.78 11.81
CA LEU A 17 10.54 -2.22 12.92
C LEU A 17 9.81 -3.53 12.60
N ILE A 18 9.24 -3.65 11.39
CA ILE A 18 8.55 -4.86 10.93
C ILE A 18 9.55 -6.04 10.88
N GLU A 19 10.74 -5.83 10.34
CA GLU A 19 11.83 -6.82 10.30
C GLU A 19 12.30 -7.25 11.70
N LYS A 20 12.44 -6.29 12.62
CA LYS A 20 12.80 -6.59 14.02
C LYS A 20 11.78 -7.49 14.70
N THR A 21 10.51 -7.41 14.30
CA THR A 21 9.44 -8.29 14.79
C THR A 21 9.31 -9.60 14.01
N GLN A 22 10.22 -9.86 13.06
CA GLN A 22 10.23 -11.07 12.22
C GLN A 22 8.93 -11.25 11.41
N LEU A 23 8.27 -10.14 11.08
CA LEU A 23 7.08 -10.16 10.23
C LEU A 23 7.48 -10.16 8.74
N PRO A 24 6.71 -10.81 7.86
CA PRO A 24 6.95 -10.75 6.42
C PRO A 24 6.86 -9.33 5.87
N THR A 25 7.83 -8.94 5.06
CA THR A 25 7.91 -7.61 4.42
C THR A 25 7.72 -7.64 2.91
N GLN A 26 7.62 -8.84 2.32
CA GLN A 26 7.50 -9.07 0.88
C GLN A 26 6.20 -9.80 0.56
N VAL A 27 5.60 -9.45 -0.56
CA VAL A 27 4.46 -10.18 -1.10
C VAL A 27 4.97 -11.54 -1.64
N PRO A 28 4.35 -12.67 -1.27
CA PRO A 28 4.77 -13.97 -1.77
C PRO A 28 4.71 -14.06 -3.30
N ASN A 29 5.78 -14.54 -3.95
CA ASN A 29 5.90 -14.67 -5.42
C ASN A 29 4.80 -15.51 -6.09
N ARG A 30 4.07 -16.31 -5.31
CA ARG A 30 2.93 -17.10 -5.78
C ARG A 30 1.65 -16.29 -6.03
N LEU A 31 1.61 -15.02 -5.58
CA LEU A 31 0.47 -14.14 -5.78
C LEU A 31 0.72 -13.27 -7.01
N ALA A 32 -0.14 -13.40 -8.03
CA ALA A 32 -0.07 -12.54 -9.20
C ALA A 32 -0.61 -11.15 -8.85
N VAL A 33 0.01 -10.11 -9.42
CA VAL A 33 -0.39 -8.71 -9.21
C VAL A 33 -1.85 -8.49 -9.63
N ASP A 34 -2.30 -9.12 -10.72
CA ASP A 34 -3.67 -8.98 -11.18
C ASP A 34 -4.69 -9.63 -10.23
N ASP A 35 -4.33 -10.72 -9.53
CA ASP A 35 -5.19 -11.32 -8.50
C ASP A 35 -5.34 -10.38 -7.29
N ILE A 36 -4.24 -9.71 -6.91
CA ILE A 36 -4.25 -8.70 -5.84
C ILE A 36 -5.15 -7.52 -6.23
N LEU A 37 -5.02 -7.02 -7.46
CA LEU A 37 -5.85 -5.93 -7.97
C LEU A 37 -7.33 -6.29 -8.02
N ALA A 38 -7.67 -7.49 -8.50
CA ALA A 38 -9.05 -7.97 -8.54
C ALA A 38 -9.64 -8.08 -7.12
N ALA A 39 -8.88 -8.62 -6.17
CA ALA A 39 -9.29 -8.70 -4.77
C ALA A 39 -9.55 -7.30 -4.18
N LEU A 40 -8.64 -6.34 -4.39
CA LEU A 40 -8.78 -4.97 -3.91
C LEU A 40 -10.02 -4.25 -4.48
N GLN A 41 -10.40 -4.55 -5.72
CA GLN A 41 -11.59 -3.96 -6.37
C GLN A 41 -12.91 -4.56 -5.88
N SER A 42 -12.88 -5.79 -5.36
CA SER A 42 -14.07 -6.48 -4.83
C SER A 42 -14.48 -6.03 -3.40
N ASP A 43 -13.61 -5.29 -2.69
CA ASP A 43 -13.89 -4.83 -1.32
C ASP A 43 -15.01 -3.78 -1.30
N LYS A 44 -16.01 -4.00 -0.44
CA LYS A 44 -17.36 -3.37 -0.45
C LYS A 44 -17.41 -1.86 -0.09
N LYS A 45 -16.29 -1.13 -0.16
CA LYS A 45 -16.20 0.34 0.04
C LYS A 45 -16.11 1.14 -1.26
N VAL A 46 -16.37 0.49 -2.38
CA VAL A 46 -16.37 1.06 -3.73
C VAL A 46 -17.71 1.77 -4.00
N LYS A 47 -17.85 3.03 -3.62
CA LYS A 47 -18.84 3.92 -4.26
C LYS A 47 -18.22 4.40 -5.58
N GLY A 48 -18.57 3.75 -6.70
CA GLY A 48 -18.21 4.21 -8.05
C GLY A 48 -16.91 3.68 -8.65
N GLY A 49 -16.43 2.49 -8.27
CA GLY A 49 -15.23 1.86 -8.85
C GLY A 49 -13.88 2.25 -8.21
N ILE A 50 -13.89 3.20 -7.26
CA ILE A 50 -12.68 3.80 -6.71
C ILE A 50 -12.35 3.22 -5.32
N VAL A 51 -11.21 2.55 -5.21
CA VAL A 51 -10.68 2.00 -3.95
C VAL A 51 -10.06 3.12 -3.12
N ARG A 52 -10.38 3.18 -1.82
CA ARG A 52 -9.78 4.15 -0.89
C ARG A 52 -8.77 3.46 0.00
N PHE A 53 -7.57 4.01 0.05
CA PHE A 53 -6.46 3.53 0.86
C PHE A 53 -6.24 4.43 2.07
N VAL A 54 -5.79 3.83 3.16
CA VAL A 54 -5.24 4.57 4.30
C VAL A 54 -3.76 4.78 4.02
N LEU A 55 -3.34 6.04 3.85
CA LEU A 55 -1.98 6.42 3.54
C LEU A 55 -1.40 7.22 4.71
N PRO A 56 -0.25 6.81 5.28
CA PRO A 56 0.36 7.54 6.37
C PRO A 56 1.01 8.82 5.83
N THR A 57 0.96 9.91 6.61
CA THR A 57 1.54 11.22 6.24
C THR A 57 2.62 11.69 7.20
N GLN A 58 2.58 11.21 8.45
CA GLN A 58 3.63 11.28 9.46
C GLN A 58 3.42 10.15 10.48
N ILE A 59 4.42 9.84 11.30
CA ILE A 59 4.27 8.83 12.36
C ILE A 59 3.14 9.26 13.30
N GLY A 60 2.12 8.42 13.44
CA GLY A 60 0.93 8.71 14.24
C GLY A 60 -0.20 9.43 13.49
N THR A 61 -0.09 9.66 12.18
CA THR A 61 -1.16 10.27 11.37
C THR A 61 -1.30 9.63 10.00
N ALA A 62 -2.55 9.38 9.58
CA ALA A 62 -2.87 8.87 8.26
C ALA A 62 -4.12 9.54 7.70
N ILE A 63 -4.22 9.56 6.37
CA ILE A 63 -5.38 10.05 5.62
C ILE A 63 -6.03 8.92 4.85
N VAL A 64 -7.33 9.04 4.58
CA VAL A 64 -8.01 8.19 3.61
C VAL A 64 -7.95 8.87 2.25
N SER A 65 -7.41 8.19 1.24
CA SER A 65 -7.22 8.75 -0.09
C SER A 65 -7.57 7.76 -1.18
N ASP A 66 -8.11 8.28 -2.28
CA ASP A 66 -8.39 7.60 -3.55
C ASP A 66 -7.30 7.83 -4.61
N ARG A 67 -6.17 8.45 -4.24
CA ARG A 67 -5.06 8.78 -5.15
C ARG A 67 -4.25 7.57 -5.62
N VAL A 68 -4.52 6.38 -5.10
CA VAL A 68 -3.81 5.15 -5.48
C VAL A 68 -4.52 4.53 -6.69
N SER A 69 -3.94 4.71 -7.88
CA SER A 69 -4.45 4.07 -9.09
C SER A 69 -3.94 2.63 -9.23
N ALA A 70 -4.64 1.81 -10.03
CA ALA A 70 -4.18 0.47 -10.35
C ALA A 70 -2.79 0.45 -11.00
N GLN A 71 -2.42 1.49 -11.75
CA GLN A 71 -1.08 1.60 -12.34
C GLN A 71 0.00 1.81 -11.27
N VAL A 72 -0.26 2.63 -10.25
CA VAL A 72 0.67 2.81 -9.12
C VAL A 72 0.90 1.47 -8.42
N ILE A 73 -0.16 0.70 -8.20
CA ILE A 73 -0.06 -0.63 -7.58
C ILE A 73 0.76 -1.59 -8.44
N ARG A 74 0.55 -1.60 -9.77
CA ARG A 74 1.37 -2.43 -10.68
C ARG A 74 2.84 -2.06 -10.61
N ASN A 75 3.17 -0.77 -10.59
CA ASN A 75 4.56 -0.32 -10.57
C ASN A 75 5.31 -0.72 -9.29
N ILE A 76 4.62 -0.80 -8.14
CA ILE A 76 5.25 -1.14 -6.86
C ILE A 76 5.26 -2.65 -6.55
N LEU A 77 4.44 -3.44 -7.25
CA LEU A 77 4.34 -4.90 -7.07
C LEU A 77 4.99 -5.70 -8.22
N ALA A 78 5.42 -5.03 -9.30
CA ALA A 78 6.21 -5.63 -10.38
C ALA A 78 7.66 -5.81 -9.96
#